data_AF-A0A1R3GNP9-F1
#
_entry.id   AF-A0A1R3GNP9-F1
#
_cell.length_a   1.000
_cell.length_b   1.000
_cell.length_c   1.000
_cell.angle_alpha   90.00
_cell.angle_beta   90.00
_cell.angle_gamma   90.00
#
_symmetry.space_group_name_H-M   'P 1'
#
loop_
_entity.id
_entity.type
_entity.pdbx_description
1 polymer ?
#
loop_
_entity_poly.entity_id
_entity_poly.type
_entity_poly.pdbx_seq_one_letter_code
_entity_poly.pdbx_strand_id
1 'polypeptide(L)'
;MSVYQPENFFSKEYEVRVINGFTNNSSLPLVIWCISQQDGDMGGRALQEGDDFGWRLKTNIWGNSHYKCTMKWDAKRRSFAAFTVPRDSHRCAPLQKCSWLVKEDGFYFSSDEVNWKKDFSWY
;
A
#
# COMPACT_ATOMS: atom_id res chain seq x y z
N MET A 1 -37.14 -1.63 -21.24
CA MET A 1 -35.98 -2.32 -21.83
C MET A 1 -34.82 -2.11 -20.89
N SER A 2 -34.53 -3.10 -20.04
CA SER A 2 -33.44 -3.05 -19.08
C SER A 2 -32.16 -3.38 -19.85
N VAL A 3 -31.32 -2.39 -20.08
CA VAL A 3 -30.01 -2.58 -20.70
C VAL A 3 -29.17 -3.37 -19.70
N TYR A 4 -28.93 -4.65 -20.00
CA TYR A 4 -27.93 -5.46 -19.33
C TYR A 4 -26.58 -4.76 -19.46
N GLN A 5 -26.04 -4.25 -18.35
CA GLN A 5 -24.62 -3.98 -18.25
C GLN A 5 -23.90 -5.33 -18.34
N PRO A 6 -22.94 -5.52 -19.25
CA PRO A 6 -22.07 -6.68 -19.16
C PRO A 6 -21.23 -6.49 -17.90
N GLU A 7 -21.50 -7.28 -16.87
CA GLU A 7 -20.62 -7.47 -15.72
C GLU A 7 -19.21 -7.71 -16.27
N ASN A 8 -18.28 -6.80 -15.98
CA ASN A 8 -16.90 -6.88 -16.44
C ASN A 8 -16.21 -8.00 -15.66
N PHE A 9 -16.30 -9.23 -16.15
CA PHE A 9 -15.99 -10.51 -15.46
C PHE A 9 -14.52 -10.70 -15.00
N PHE A 10 -13.67 -9.66 -14.99
CA PHE A 10 -12.24 -9.80 -14.70
C PHE A 10 -11.58 -8.63 -13.96
N SER A 11 -12.32 -7.65 -13.48
CA SER A 11 -11.73 -6.61 -12.61
C SER A 11 -11.58 -7.14 -11.18
N LYS A 12 -10.35 -7.08 -10.64
CA LYS A 12 -10.11 -7.33 -9.21
C LYS A 12 -9.89 -6.01 -8.50
N GLU A 13 -10.53 -5.86 -7.36
CA GLU A 13 -10.31 -4.74 -6.46
C GLU A 13 -9.35 -5.16 -5.34
N TYR A 14 -8.43 -4.28 -4.98
CA TYR A 14 -7.52 -4.46 -3.86
C TYR A 14 -7.54 -3.23 -2.95
N GLU A 15 -7.48 -3.47 -1.65
CA GLU A 15 -7.21 -2.48 -0.63
C GLU A 15 -5.71 -2.51 -0.30
N VAL A 16 -5.05 -1.38 -0.45
CA VAL A 16 -3.64 -1.21 -0.08
C VAL A 16 -3.57 -0.26 1.10
N ARG A 17 -2.83 -0.64 2.13
CA ARG A 17 -2.63 0.17 3.34
C ARG A 17 -1.18 0.23 3.74
N VAL A 18 -0.74 1.39 4.20
CA VAL A 18 0.57 1.60 4.82
C VAL A 18 0.33 2.14 6.22
N ILE A 19 0.71 1.34 7.22
CA ILE A 19 0.40 1.54 8.63
C ILE A 19 1.68 1.94 9.36
N ASN A 20 1.58 2.97 10.20
CA ASN A 20 2.65 3.32 11.13
C ASN A 20 2.62 2.35 12.33
N GLY A 21 3.59 1.44 12.38
CA GLY A 21 3.73 0.42 13.42
C GLY A 21 4.81 0.75 14.46
N PHE A 22 5.21 2.01 14.58
CA PHE A 22 6.19 2.45 15.56
C PHE A 22 5.60 2.33 16.96
N THR A 23 6.42 2.03 17.96
CA THR A 23 5.96 1.86 19.35
C THR A 23 6.78 2.70 20.33
N ASN A 24 7.70 3.51 19.82
CA ASN A 24 8.62 4.28 20.64
C ASN A 24 8.03 5.60 21.17
N ASN A 25 6.73 5.86 20.97
CA ASN A 25 6.05 7.10 21.37
C ASN A 25 6.78 8.37 20.88
N SER A 26 7.43 8.31 19.71
CA SER A 26 8.11 9.49 19.15
C SER A 26 7.09 10.54 18.71
N SER A 27 7.35 11.81 19.03
CA SER A 27 6.59 12.94 18.49
C SER A 27 6.90 13.22 17.01
N LEU A 28 7.87 12.50 16.42
CA LEU A 28 8.24 12.67 15.03
C LEU A 28 7.24 11.93 14.12
N PRO A 29 6.53 12.65 13.23
CA PRO A 29 5.58 12.00 12.34
C PRO A 29 6.30 11.15 11.30
N LEU A 30 5.70 10.00 10.98
CA LEU A 30 6.08 9.20 9.83
C LEU A 30 5.36 9.77 8.60
N VAL A 31 6.12 10.40 7.70
CA VAL A 31 5.53 11.05 6.51
C VAL A 31 5.50 10.08 5.35
N ILE A 32 4.33 9.91 4.73
CA ILE A 32 4.14 9.15 3.49
C ILE A 32 3.75 10.09 2.35
N TRP A 33 4.24 9.79 1.15
CA TRP A 33 3.78 10.40 -0.10
C TRP A 33 3.77 9.35 -1.21
N CYS A 34 2.66 9.22 -1.93
CA CYS A 34 2.47 8.18 -2.93
C CYS A 34 2.09 8.75 -4.28
N ILE A 35 2.57 8.09 -5.34
CA ILE A 35 2.25 8.39 -6.73
C ILE A 35 1.92 7.10 -7.48
N SER A 36 1.05 7.21 -8.48
CA SER A 36 0.79 6.14 -9.43
C SER A 36 0.52 6.70 -10.82
N GLN A 37 0.68 5.86 -11.85
CA GLN A 37 0.29 6.25 -13.21
C GLN A 37 -1.24 6.38 -13.36
N GLN A 38 -2.00 5.63 -12.55
CA GLN A 38 -3.45 5.53 -12.67
C GLN A 38 -4.17 6.68 -11.94
N ASP A 39 -3.72 7.03 -10.73
CA ASP A 39 -4.36 8.05 -9.88
C ASP A 39 -3.50 9.32 -9.73
N GLY A 40 -2.32 9.38 -10.36
CA GLY A 40 -1.44 10.54 -10.29
C GLY A 40 -0.77 10.70 -8.90
N ASP A 41 -0.65 11.95 -8.44
CA ASP A 41 -0.17 12.27 -7.09
C ASP A 41 -1.31 12.10 -6.08
N MET A 42 -1.11 11.16 -5.14
CA MET A 42 -2.10 10.81 -4.12
C MET A 42 -1.99 11.68 -2.86
N GLY A 43 -1.05 12.62 -2.85
CA GLY A 43 -0.77 13.51 -1.75
C GLY A 43 0.15 12.90 -0.68
N GLY A 44 0.52 13.77 0.27
CA GLY A 44 1.35 13.42 1.41
C GLY A 44 0.58 13.49 2.72
N ARG A 45 0.88 12.58 3.65
CA ARG A 45 0.28 12.55 4.99
C ARG A 45 1.35 12.34 6.05
N ALA A 46 1.19 13.01 7.18
CA ALA A 46 1.94 12.73 8.40
C ALA A 46 1.13 11.72 9.23
N LEU A 47 1.70 10.56 9.49
CA LEU A 47 1.09 9.47 10.25
C LEU A 47 1.64 9.48 11.69
N GLN A 48 0.74 9.57 12.67
CA GLN A 48 1.05 9.30 14.08
C GLN A 48 1.09 7.79 14.34
N GLU A 49 1.46 7.40 15.55
CA GLU A 49 1.45 5.98 15.96
C GLU A 49 0.06 5.36 15.74
N GLY A 50 0.02 4.24 15.01
CA GLY A 50 -1.22 3.54 14.67
C GLY A 50 -1.99 4.11 13.47
N ASP A 51 -1.68 5.31 13.00
CA ASP A 51 -2.31 5.88 11.81
C ASP A 51 -1.92 5.09 10.55
N ASP A 52 -2.82 5.11 9.55
CA ASP A 52 -2.56 4.52 8.25
C ASP A 52 -2.92 5.44 7.08
N PHE A 53 -2.30 5.12 5.94
CA PHE A 53 -2.62 5.70 4.64
C PHE A 53 -3.00 4.58 3.69
N GLY A 54 -4.25 4.59 3.24
CA GLY A 54 -4.80 3.54 2.40
C GLY A 54 -5.61 4.04 1.22
N TRP A 55 -5.71 3.20 0.20
CA TRP A 55 -6.52 3.43 -0.99
C TRP A 55 -7.04 2.11 -1.54
N ARG A 56 -8.10 2.20 -2.34
CA ARG A 56 -8.61 1.08 -3.13
C ARG A 56 -8.24 1.27 -4.58
N LEU A 57 -7.88 0.19 -5.24
CA LEU A 57 -7.58 0.20 -6.66
C LEU A 57 -8.30 -0.95 -7.36
N LYS A 58 -8.69 -0.69 -8.62
CA LYS A 58 -9.27 -1.71 -9.50
C LYS A 58 -8.25 -2.04 -10.58
N THR A 59 -7.81 -3.29 -10.60
CA THR A 59 -6.94 -3.83 -11.65
C THR A 59 -7.78 -4.50 -12.72
N ASN A 60 -7.52 -4.20 -13.98
CA ASN A 60 -7.92 -5.04 -15.11
C ASN A 60 -6.78 -6.04 -15.42
N ILE A 61 -7.11 -7.22 -15.96
CA ILE A 61 -6.13 -8.27 -16.29
C ILE A 61 -5.00 -7.79 -17.24
N TRP A 62 -5.21 -6.66 -17.92
CA TRP A 62 -4.30 -6.09 -18.91
C TRP A 62 -3.53 -4.85 -18.42
N GLY A 63 -3.71 -4.44 -17.15
CA GLY A 63 -3.16 -3.20 -16.61
C GLY A 63 -1.83 -3.36 -15.88
N ASN A 64 -1.00 -2.31 -15.94
CA ASN A 64 0.26 -2.19 -15.20
C ASN A 64 0.11 -1.25 -14.00
N SER A 65 -0.92 -1.42 -13.17
CA SER A 65 -1.11 -0.56 -12.01
C SER A 65 0.12 -0.64 -11.10
N HIS A 66 0.76 0.51 -10.90
CA HIS A 66 1.99 0.66 -10.14
C HIS A 66 1.86 1.85 -9.19
N TYR A 67 1.86 1.57 -7.89
CA TYR A 67 1.78 2.55 -6.83
C TYR A 67 3.11 2.58 -6.10
N LYS A 68 3.79 3.72 -6.16
CA LYS A 68 5.08 3.96 -5.51
C LYS A 68 4.87 4.93 -4.37
N CYS A 69 5.29 4.52 -3.17
CA CYS A 69 5.24 5.37 -1.99
C CYS A 69 6.66 5.70 -1.53
N THR A 70 6.80 6.85 -0.90
CA THR A 70 8.01 7.29 -0.21
C THR A 70 7.67 7.55 1.23
N MET A 71 8.36 6.86 2.13
CA MET A 71 8.31 7.14 3.56
C MET A 71 9.49 8.01 3.95
N LYS A 72 9.26 8.95 4.87
CA LYS A 72 10.28 9.71 5.54
C LYS A 72 10.03 9.66 7.05
N TRP A 73 11.07 9.30 7.79
CA TRP A 73 11.10 9.37 9.23
C TRP A 73 12.42 9.99 9.66
N ASP A 74 12.35 11.18 10.26
CA ASP A 74 13.54 11.96 10.61
C ASP A 74 14.49 12.14 9.40
N ALA A 75 15.74 11.68 9.50
CA ALA A 75 16.73 11.67 8.42
C ALA A 75 16.59 10.48 7.45
N LYS A 76 15.79 9.46 7.80
CA LYS A 76 15.58 8.27 6.95
C LYS A 76 14.54 8.58 5.89
N ARG A 77 14.83 8.16 4.65
CA ARG A 77 13.89 8.24 3.53
C ARG A 77 14.02 6.99 2.68
N ARG A 78 12.89 6.35 2.39
CA ARG A 78 12.86 5.16 1.51
C ARG A 78 11.65 5.18 0.61
N SER A 79 11.89 4.95 -0.69
CA SER A 79 10.83 4.71 -1.65
C SER A 79 10.65 3.20 -1.87
N PHE A 80 9.42 2.77 -2.04
CA PHE A 80 9.08 1.37 -2.31
C PHE A 80 7.85 1.29 -3.21
N ALA A 81 7.70 0.16 -3.90
CA ALA A 81 6.47 -0.15 -4.61
C ALA A 81 5.47 -0.69 -3.58
N ALA A 82 4.44 0.09 -3.27
CA ALA A 82 3.37 -0.32 -2.36
C ALA A 82 2.44 -1.34 -3.02
N PHE A 83 2.20 -1.20 -4.33
CA PHE A 83 1.46 -2.17 -5.13
C PHE A 83 1.97 -2.21 -6.58
N THR A 84 2.16 -3.40 -7.14
CA THR A 84 2.34 -3.64 -8.57
C THR A 84 1.54 -4.87 -9.00
N VAL A 85 0.84 -4.78 -10.14
CA VAL A 85 0.06 -5.93 -10.66
C VAL A 85 0.89 -7.22 -10.77
N PRO A 86 2.12 -7.23 -11.34
CA PRO A 86 2.89 -8.47 -11.50
C PRO A 86 3.25 -9.16 -10.19
N ARG A 87 3.42 -8.39 -9.10
CA ARG A 87 3.85 -8.90 -7.79
C ARG A 87 2.68 -9.19 -6.87
N ASP A 88 1.69 -8.29 -6.84
CA ASP A 88 0.65 -8.25 -5.80
C ASP A 88 -0.64 -8.96 -6.18
N SER A 89 -0.93 -9.10 -7.48
CA SER A 89 -2.18 -9.70 -7.96
C SER A 89 -2.41 -11.13 -7.48
N HIS A 90 -1.34 -11.89 -7.21
CA HIS A 90 -1.42 -13.24 -6.66
C HIS A 90 -1.35 -13.25 -5.14
N ARG A 91 -0.38 -12.55 -4.54
CA ARG A 91 -0.15 -12.63 -3.08
C ARG A 91 -1.22 -11.93 -2.24
N CYS A 92 -1.93 -10.95 -2.80
CA CYS A 92 -3.03 -10.27 -2.13
C CYS A 92 -4.42 -10.82 -2.51
N ALA A 93 -4.51 -11.70 -3.52
CA ALA A 93 -5.79 -12.21 -4.00
C ALA A 93 -6.69 -12.87 -2.94
N PRO A 94 -6.17 -13.65 -1.96
CA PRO A 94 -7.02 -14.37 -1.03
C PRO A 94 -7.98 -13.48 -0.21
N LEU A 95 -7.51 -12.29 0.19
CA LEU A 95 -8.29 -11.34 1.01
C LEU A 95 -8.45 -9.97 0.37
N GLN A 96 -7.95 -9.81 -0.87
CA GLN A 96 -7.91 -8.54 -1.59
C GLN A 96 -7.20 -7.42 -0.82
N LYS A 97 -6.27 -7.78 0.06
CA LYS A 97 -5.53 -6.85 0.91
C LYS A 97 -4.03 -6.95 0.68
N CYS A 98 -3.39 -5.79 0.58
CA CYS A 98 -1.94 -5.64 0.57
C CYS A 98 -1.56 -4.60 1.62
N SER A 99 -1.15 -5.05 2.80
CA SER A 99 -0.85 -4.16 3.91
C SER A 99 0.65 -4.12 4.19
N TRP A 100 1.14 -2.91 4.45
CA TRP A 100 2.50 -2.63 4.84
C TRP A 100 2.51 -2.08 6.27
N LEU A 101 3.26 -2.71 7.16
CA LEU A 101 3.51 -2.22 8.51
C LEU A 101 4.94 -1.68 8.55
N VAL A 102 5.06 -0.37 8.73
CA VAL A 102 6.36 0.30 8.76
C VAL A 102 6.79 0.45 10.21
N LYS A 103 7.98 -0.05 10.54
CA LYS A 103 8.58 -0.03 11.86
C LYS A 103 9.95 0.65 11.83
N GLU A 104 10.52 0.88 13.00
CA GLU A 104 11.82 1.54 13.18
C GLU A 104 12.96 0.81 12.44
N ASP A 105 12.82 -0.51 12.29
CA ASP A 105 13.82 -1.41 11.69
C ASP A 105 13.53 -1.78 10.22
N GLY A 106 12.34 -1.48 9.69
CA GLY A 106 12.02 -1.75 8.30
C GLY A 106 10.53 -1.85 7.98
N PHE A 107 10.25 -2.50 6.86
CA PHE A 107 8.96 -2.57 6.21
C PHE A 107 8.50 -4.02 6.17
N TYR A 108 7.32 -4.26 6.71
CA TYR A 108 6.73 -5.59 6.80
C TYR A 108 5.52 -5.67 5.89
N PHE A 109 5.38 -6.76 5.16
CA PHE A 109 4.23 -7.02 4.30
C PHE A 109 3.33 -8.08 4.92
N SER A 110 2.03 -7.93 4.74
CA SER A 110 1.02 -8.96 5.02
C SER A 110 -0.17 -8.81 4.08
N SER A 111 -0.73 -9.95 3.65
CA SER A 111 -2.00 -9.99 2.92
C SER A 111 -3.21 -10.31 3.80
N ASP A 112 -3.00 -10.58 5.09
CA ASP A 112 -4.04 -10.92 6.07
C ASP A 112 -4.02 -10.02 7.32
N GLU A 113 -3.06 -9.11 7.42
CA GLU A 113 -2.80 -8.23 8.58
C GLU A 113 -2.50 -8.99 9.89
N VAL A 114 -2.26 -10.30 9.82
CA VAL A 114 -1.93 -11.18 10.95
C VAL A 114 -0.49 -11.67 10.84
N ASN A 115 -0.12 -12.20 9.68
CA ASN A 115 1.19 -12.78 9.41
C ASN A 115 2.11 -11.76 8.73
N TRP A 116 2.81 -10.97 9.54
CA TRP A 116 3.74 -9.94 9.08
C TRP A 116 5.13 -10.49 8.78
N LYS A 117 5.64 -10.26 7.57
CA LYS A 117 7.00 -10.65 7.17
C LYS A 117 7.79 -9.41 6.78
N LYS A 118 8.99 -9.27 7.36
CA LYS A 118 9.91 -8.19 6.99
C LYS A 118 10.32 -8.40 5.53
N ASP A 119 10.04 -7.40 4.69
CA ASP A 119 10.41 -7.42 3.28
C ASP A 119 11.79 -6.74 3.11
N PHE A 120 11.96 -5.55 3.70
CA PHE A 120 13.23 -4.83 3.62
C PHE A 120 13.45 -3.86 4.79
N SER A 121 14.71 -3.45 4.99
CA SER A 121 15.12 -2.49 6.02
C SER A 121 14.92 -1.03 5.57
N TRP A 122 15.30 -0.04 6.36
CA TRP A 122 15.37 1.35 5.87
C TRP A 122 16.54 1.56 4.90
N TYR A 123 17.61 0.77 5.01
CA TYR A 123 18.82 0.79 4.18
C TYR A 123 18.91 -0.45 3.27
#